data_AF-A0A7J5U198-F1
#
_entry.id   AF-A0A7J5U198-F1
#
_cell.length_a   1.000
_cell.length_b   1.000
_cell.length_c   1.000
_cell.angle_alpha   90.00
_cell.angle_beta   90.00
_cell.angle_gamma   90.00
#
_symmetry.space_group_name_H-M   'P 1'
#
loop_
_entity.id
_entity.type
_entity.pdbx_description
1 polymer ?
#
loop_
_entity_poly.entity_id
_entity_poly.type
_entity_poly.pdbx_seq_one_letter_code
_entity_poly.pdbx_strand_id
1 'polypeptide(L)'
;MSSSNVFIVLALFGLLSCQPRREPTPEPKQYSVPAEVEPYVKAFREVAQTYGQTVPADNLIITFGQPNRADACAQCTLAAGQTPRITIKMEDLCWKNASNAEREALVFHELGHCWLKRDHRNDRLPNGAYASLMNPDDVSVYAVCRYPIGEPVCDKRSRRPYYLDELFNPAAPTPTWAR
;
A
#
# COMPACT_ATOMS: atom_id res chain seq x y z
N MET A 1 -36.83 72.86 31.01
CA MET A 1 -36.04 71.87 31.77
C MET A 1 -35.92 70.65 30.87
N SER A 2 -34.73 70.43 30.32
CA SER A 2 -34.47 69.54 29.19
C SER A 2 -34.05 68.15 29.69
N SER A 3 -34.81 67.12 29.33
CA SER A 3 -34.50 65.72 29.61
C SER A 3 -33.47 65.21 28.59
N SER A 4 -32.25 64.93 29.02
CA SER A 4 -31.24 64.26 28.18
C SER A 4 -31.26 62.75 28.44
N ASN A 5 -31.63 61.99 27.41
CA ASN A 5 -31.63 60.53 27.42
C ASN A 5 -30.20 59.99 27.36
N VAL A 6 -29.79 59.23 28.37
CA VAL A 6 -28.53 58.49 28.39
C VAL A 6 -28.74 57.17 27.63
N PHE A 7 -28.19 57.07 26.43
CA PHE A 7 -28.11 55.80 25.70
C PHE A 7 -26.94 54.98 26.26
N ILE A 8 -27.25 53.90 26.99
CA ILE A 8 -26.27 52.91 27.43
C ILE A 8 -26.02 51.95 26.26
N VAL A 9 -24.82 52.01 25.68
CA VAL A 9 -24.33 51.03 24.70
C VAL A 9 -23.86 49.80 25.47
N LEU A 10 -24.66 48.73 25.46
CA LEU A 10 -24.24 47.42 25.96
C LEU A 10 -23.29 46.78 24.93
N ALA A 11 -21.99 46.76 25.24
CA ALA A 11 -20.99 46.04 24.47
C ALA A 11 -21.19 44.52 24.62
N LEU A 12 -21.69 43.87 23.58
CA LEU A 12 -21.78 42.40 23.48
C LEU A 12 -20.35 41.84 23.26
N PHE A 13 -19.69 41.42 24.35
CA PHE A 13 -18.48 40.61 24.27
C PHE A 13 -18.85 39.20 23.79
N GLY A 14 -18.72 38.96 22.47
CA GLY A 14 -18.81 37.63 21.89
C GLY A 14 -17.63 36.77 22.35
N LEU A 15 -17.88 35.86 23.29
CA LEU A 15 -16.93 34.83 23.68
C LEU A 15 -16.73 33.88 22.49
N LEU A 16 -15.63 34.05 21.77
CA LEU A 16 -15.07 33.06 20.86
C LEU A 16 -14.58 31.87 21.71
N SER A 17 -15.50 30.96 22.02
CA SER A 17 -15.17 29.65 22.59
C SER A 17 -14.51 28.80 21.51
N CYS A 18 -13.18 28.86 21.43
CA CYS A 18 -12.40 27.83 20.73
C CYS A 18 -12.49 26.53 21.55
N GLN A 19 -13.45 25.67 21.21
CA GLN A 19 -13.35 24.28 21.66
C GLN A 19 -12.12 23.66 21.00
N PRO A 20 -11.18 23.06 21.76
CA PRO A 20 -10.09 22.29 21.17
C PRO A 20 -10.73 21.20 20.30
N ARG A 21 -10.31 21.15 19.03
CA ARG A 21 -10.80 20.17 18.05
C ARG A 21 -10.52 18.79 18.66
N ARG A 22 -11.56 18.05 19.06
CA ARG A 22 -11.41 16.70 19.60
C ARG A 22 -10.77 15.86 18.51
N GLU A 23 -9.50 15.50 18.69
CA GLU A 23 -8.87 14.51 17.81
C GLU A 23 -9.65 13.20 17.97
N PRO A 24 -10.01 12.54 16.85
CA PRO A 24 -10.68 11.24 16.93
C PRO A 24 -9.78 10.27 17.70
N THR A 25 -10.34 9.58 18.68
CA THR A 25 -9.64 8.54 19.42
C THR A 25 -9.13 7.48 18.43
N PRO A 26 -7.85 7.05 18.53
CA PRO A 26 -7.32 5.99 17.68
C PRO A 26 -8.17 4.72 17.75
N GLU A 27 -8.37 4.09 16.60
CA GLU A 27 -8.97 2.76 16.48
C GLU A 27 -8.08 1.73 17.20
N PRO A 28 -8.65 0.74 17.89
CA PRO A 28 -7.88 -0.40 18.37
C PRO A 28 -7.22 -1.13 17.19
N LYS A 29 -5.98 -1.60 17.39
CA LYS A 29 -5.30 -2.46 16.42
C LYS A 29 -6.12 -3.71 16.15
N GLN A 30 -6.19 -4.09 14.89
CA GLN A 30 -6.93 -5.28 14.45
C GLN A 30 -6.12 -6.07 13.44
N TYR A 31 -6.27 -7.39 13.50
CA TYR A 31 -5.73 -8.30 12.51
C TYR A 31 -6.86 -9.15 11.91
N SER A 32 -7.12 -8.96 10.62
CA SER A 32 -8.13 -9.72 9.88
C SER A 32 -7.68 -9.87 8.45
N VAL A 33 -7.26 -11.07 8.07
CA VAL A 33 -6.71 -11.37 6.74
C VAL A 33 -7.39 -12.64 6.23
N PRO A 34 -7.86 -12.70 4.97
CA PRO A 34 -8.43 -13.92 4.42
C PRO A 34 -7.40 -15.05 4.40
N ALA A 35 -7.83 -16.28 4.70
CA ALA A 35 -6.93 -17.43 4.81
C ALA A 35 -6.07 -17.67 3.55
N GLU A 36 -6.59 -17.33 2.37
CA GLU A 36 -5.86 -17.45 1.10
C GLU A 36 -4.82 -16.34 0.85
N VAL A 37 -4.89 -15.22 1.59
CA VAL A 37 -3.91 -14.12 1.53
C VAL A 37 -2.83 -14.29 2.60
N GLU A 38 -3.16 -14.91 3.74
CA GLU A 38 -2.27 -15.09 4.90
C GLU A 38 -0.88 -15.66 4.56
N PRO A 39 -0.71 -16.66 3.67
CA PRO A 39 0.62 -17.16 3.32
C PRO A 39 1.55 -16.10 2.74
N TYR A 40 1.01 -15.13 1.98
CA TYR A 40 1.80 -14.04 1.40
C TYR A 40 2.17 -13.00 2.46
N VAL A 41 1.26 -12.71 3.40
CA VAL A 41 1.57 -11.82 4.54
C VAL A 41 2.68 -12.41 5.41
N LYS A 42 2.62 -13.72 5.69
CA LYS A 42 3.69 -14.44 6.40
C LYS A 42 5.01 -14.40 5.64
N ALA A 43 5.00 -14.68 4.33
CA ALA A 43 6.19 -14.60 3.50
C ALA A 43 6.82 -13.20 3.50
N PHE A 44 6.00 -12.13 3.46
CA PHE A 44 6.50 -10.76 3.55
C PHE A 44 7.25 -10.52 4.86
N ARG A 45 6.68 -10.96 6.00
CA ARG A 45 7.30 -10.82 7.32
C ARG A 45 8.64 -11.56 7.39
N GLU A 46 8.71 -12.77 6.86
CA GLU A 46 9.93 -13.56 6.80
C GLU A 46 11.02 -12.85 5.99
N VAL A 47 10.67 -12.29 4.83
CA VAL A 47 11.63 -11.52 4.03
C VAL A 47 12.02 -10.22 4.74
N ALA A 48 11.08 -9.48 5.32
CA ALA A 48 11.38 -8.25 6.06
C ALA A 48 12.41 -8.49 7.19
N GLN A 49 12.29 -9.62 7.89
CA GLN A 49 13.26 -10.03 8.92
C GLN A 49 14.67 -10.25 8.37
N THR A 50 14.83 -10.78 7.15
CA THR A 50 16.17 -10.94 6.55
C THR A 50 16.84 -9.61 6.23
N TYR A 51 16.07 -8.52 6.11
CA TYR A 51 16.57 -7.15 5.95
C TYR A 51 16.61 -6.37 7.27
N GLY A 52 16.43 -7.02 8.42
CA GLY A 52 16.43 -6.37 9.73
C GLY A 52 15.25 -5.44 9.98
N GLN A 53 14.19 -5.53 9.17
CA GLN A 53 12.99 -4.72 9.33
C GLN A 53 11.94 -5.45 10.16
N THR A 54 11.31 -4.73 11.10
CA THR A 54 10.21 -5.25 11.91
C THR A 54 8.90 -4.66 11.42
N VAL A 55 7.96 -5.52 11.04
CA VAL A 55 6.59 -5.11 10.65
C VAL A 55 5.55 -5.61 11.66
N PRO A 56 4.39 -4.93 11.79
CA PRO A 56 3.39 -5.31 12.78
C PRO A 56 2.84 -6.73 12.62
N ALA A 57 2.70 -7.45 13.74
CA ALA A 57 2.09 -8.77 13.77
C ALA A 57 0.56 -8.73 13.76
N ASP A 58 -0.04 -7.68 14.34
CA ASP A 58 -1.44 -7.64 14.79
C ASP A 58 -2.23 -6.42 14.28
N ASN A 59 -1.71 -5.71 13.27
CA ASN A 59 -2.26 -4.43 12.81
C ASN A 59 -2.37 -4.37 11.28
N LEU A 60 -3.30 -5.14 10.73
CA LEU A 60 -3.58 -5.21 9.30
C LEU A 60 -4.98 -5.79 9.06
N ILE A 61 -5.78 -5.11 8.25
CA ILE A 61 -7.02 -5.67 7.71
C ILE A 61 -6.84 -5.83 6.20
N ILE A 62 -7.11 -7.03 5.68
CA ILE A 62 -7.24 -7.28 4.24
C ILE A 62 -8.66 -7.75 3.97
N THR A 63 -9.31 -7.22 2.94
CA THR A 63 -10.61 -7.68 2.49
C THR A 63 -10.64 -7.84 0.98
N PHE A 64 -11.47 -8.77 0.50
CA PHE A 64 -11.85 -8.79 -0.92
C PHE A 64 -12.96 -7.79 -1.19
N GLY A 65 -12.86 -7.07 -2.30
CA GLY A 65 -13.83 -6.04 -2.68
C GLY A 65 -13.29 -5.15 -3.80
N GLN A 66 -13.99 -4.04 -4.05
CA GLN A 66 -13.59 -3.09 -5.08
C GLN A 66 -12.68 -2.01 -4.47
N PRO A 67 -11.42 -1.84 -4.95
CA PRO A 67 -10.60 -0.70 -4.59
C PRO A 67 -11.26 0.62 -5.01
N ASN A 68 -10.94 1.73 -4.33
CA ASN A 68 -11.49 3.06 -4.66
C ASN A 68 -11.06 3.51 -6.07
N ARG A 69 -9.91 3.03 -6.52
CA ARG A 69 -9.44 3.16 -7.90
C ARG A 69 -9.97 1.99 -8.72
N ALA A 70 -10.90 2.27 -9.63
CA ALA A 70 -11.62 1.24 -10.40
C ALA A 70 -10.69 0.36 -11.26
N ASP A 71 -9.58 0.93 -11.72
CA ASP A 71 -8.52 0.34 -12.54
C ASP A 71 -7.50 -0.47 -11.72
N ALA A 72 -7.47 -0.32 -10.40
CA ALA A 72 -6.50 -0.99 -9.56
C ALA A 72 -6.94 -2.41 -9.18
N CYS A 73 -5.97 -3.34 -9.12
CA CYS A 73 -6.21 -4.70 -8.63
C CYS A 73 -6.25 -4.78 -7.10
N ALA A 74 -5.57 -3.87 -6.41
CA ALA A 74 -5.68 -3.72 -4.97
C ALA A 74 -5.42 -2.26 -4.56
N GLN A 75 -5.66 -1.95 -3.29
CA GLN A 75 -5.32 -0.66 -2.73
C GLN A 75 -5.11 -0.74 -1.23
N CYS A 76 -3.95 -0.29 -0.78
CA CYS A 76 -3.65 0.07 0.58
C CYS A 76 -4.28 1.45 0.92
N THR A 77 -4.97 1.51 2.06
CA THR A 77 -5.49 2.75 2.65
C THR A 77 -4.86 2.95 4.03
N LEU A 78 -4.24 4.11 4.19
CA LEU A 78 -3.66 4.58 5.44
C LEU A 78 -4.40 5.83 5.91
N ALA A 79 -4.87 5.81 7.14
CA ALA A 79 -5.46 6.98 7.79
C ALA A 79 -4.91 7.10 9.22
N ALA A 80 -4.73 8.34 9.68
CA ALA A 80 -4.19 8.60 11.00
C ALA A 80 -5.07 7.97 12.09
N GLY A 81 -4.44 7.21 12.98
CA GLY A 81 -5.14 6.52 14.07
C GLY A 81 -6.00 5.33 13.63
N GLN A 82 -5.93 4.86 12.38
CA GLN A 82 -6.67 3.70 11.89
C GLN A 82 -5.76 2.53 11.56
N THR A 83 -6.32 1.31 11.66
CA THR A 83 -5.63 0.09 11.20
C THR A 83 -5.40 0.17 9.68
N PRO A 84 -4.18 -0.12 9.17
CA PRO A 84 -3.93 -0.22 7.73
C PRO A 84 -4.86 -1.23 7.06
N ARG A 85 -5.44 -0.84 5.91
CA ARG A 85 -6.42 -1.65 5.19
C ARG A 85 -5.98 -1.90 3.77
N ILE A 86 -6.06 -3.13 3.29
CA ILE A 86 -5.86 -3.48 1.88
C ILE A 86 -7.15 -4.06 1.33
N THR A 87 -7.66 -3.49 0.25
CA THR A 87 -8.78 -4.06 -0.51
C THR A 87 -8.22 -4.72 -1.76
N ILE A 88 -8.52 -6.01 -1.99
CA ILE A 88 -8.08 -6.76 -3.17
C ILE A 88 -9.29 -7.09 -4.05
N LYS A 89 -9.18 -6.79 -5.35
CA LYS A 89 -10.18 -7.13 -6.36
C LYS A 89 -10.11 -8.61 -6.71
N MET A 90 -11.24 -9.30 -6.69
CA MET A 90 -11.30 -10.75 -6.91
C MET A 90 -11.25 -11.13 -8.39
N GLU A 91 -11.78 -10.26 -9.24
CA GLU A 91 -12.07 -10.54 -10.64
C GLU A 91 -10.81 -10.59 -11.52
N ASP A 92 -11.01 -11.09 -12.74
CA ASP A 92 -10.04 -11.06 -13.83
C ASP A 92 -8.67 -11.64 -13.44
N LEU A 93 -7.63 -10.87 -13.72
CA LEU A 93 -6.23 -11.20 -13.55
C LEU A 93 -5.67 -10.63 -12.23
N CYS A 94 -6.52 -10.05 -11.38
CA CYS A 94 -6.12 -9.43 -10.12
C CYS A 94 -5.90 -10.46 -9.02
N TRP A 95 -6.82 -11.42 -8.86
CA TRP A 95 -6.67 -12.46 -7.83
C TRP A 95 -7.06 -13.85 -8.30
N LYS A 96 -8.31 -14.06 -8.73
CA LYS A 96 -8.84 -15.41 -9.02
C LYS A 96 -8.02 -16.19 -10.04
N ASN A 97 -7.62 -15.54 -11.14
CA ASN A 97 -6.82 -16.16 -12.19
C ASN A 97 -5.33 -15.78 -12.16
N ALA A 98 -4.90 -15.04 -11.13
CA ALA A 98 -3.50 -14.70 -10.93
C ALA A 98 -2.69 -15.92 -10.48
N SER A 99 -1.48 -16.05 -11.00
CA SER A 99 -0.50 -17.04 -10.52
C SER A 99 -0.04 -16.70 -9.10
N ASN A 100 0.54 -17.68 -8.39
CA ASN A 100 1.08 -17.45 -7.04
C ASN A 100 2.13 -16.33 -7.00
N ALA A 101 2.95 -16.20 -8.05
CA ALA A 101 3.94 -15.12 -8.13
C ALA A 101 3.30 -13.74 -8.29
N GLU A 102 2.20 -13.64 -9.05
CA GLU A 102 1.45 -12.38 -9.22
C GLU A 102 0.69 -12.01 -7.94
N ARG A 103 0.08 -12.99 -7.25
CA ARG A 103 -0.55 -12.76 -5.94
C ARG A 103 0.46 -12.30 -4.90
N GLU A 104 1.64 -12.94 -4.86
CA GLU A 104 2.72 -12.50 -3.99
C GLU A 104 3.15 -11.07 -4.33
N ALA A 105 3.42 -10.77 -5.60
CA ALA A 105 3.83 -9.44 -6.04
C ALA A 105 2.79 -8.36 -5.67
N LEU A 106 1.50 -8.63 -5.90
CA LEU A 106 0.41 -7.73 -5.55
C LEU A 106 0.35 -7.50 -4.03
N VAL A 107 0.36 -8.56 -3.22
CA VAL A 107 0.31 -8.41 -1.75
C VAL A 107 1.56 -7.69 -1.23
N PHE A 108 2.75 -8.00 -1.78
CA PHE A 108 4.00 -7.36 -1.37
C PHE A 108 4.03 -5.88 -1.76
N HIS A 109 3.49 -5.53 -2.92
CA HIS A 109 3.31 -4.15 -3.35
C HIS A 109 2.43 -3.37 -2.36
N GLU A 110 1.26 -3.91 -2.03
CA GLU A 110 0.34 -3.25 -1.09
C GLU A 110 0.89 -3.17 0.34
N LEU A 111 1.62 -4.19 0.80
CA LEU A 111 2.34 -4.14 2.08
C LEU A 111 3.53 -3.17 2.03
N GLY A 112 4.13 -2.96 0.86
CA GLY A 112 5.10 -1.89 0.61
C GLY A 112 4.51 -0.51 0.89
N HIS A 113 3.29 -0.24 0.42
CA HIS A 113 2.55 0.97 0.80
C HIS A 113 2.22 0.99 2.30
N CYS A 114 1.57 -0.07 2.80
CA CYS A 114 0.94 -0.08 4.11
C CYS A 114 1.94 -0.14 5.28
N TRP A 115 2.99 -0.96 5.17
CA TRP A 115 3.97 -1.17 6.24
C TRP A 115 5.29 -0.44 5.99
N LEU A 116 5.80 -0.43 4.75
CA LEU A 116 7.08 0.20 4.43
C LEU A 116 6.94 1.68 4.07
N LYS A 117 5.71 2.19 3.91
CA LYS A 117 5.42 3.58 3.52
C LYS A 117 6.08 3.98 2.21
N ARG A 118 6.18 3.03 1.28
CA ARG A 118 6.75 3.28 -0.04
C ARG A 118 5.71 3.89 -0.96
N ASP A 119 6.13 4.88 -1.74
CA ASP A 119 5.35 5.41 -2.85
C ASP A 119 5.60 4.63 -4.14
N HIS A 120 4.74 4.83 -5.13
CA HIS A 120 4.98 4.29 -6.46
C HIS A 120 6.29 4.80 -7.07
N ARG A 121 6.93 3.95 -7.87
CA ARG A 121 8.19 4.24 -8.55
C ARG A 121 8.17 3.73 -9.99
N ASN A 122 8.31 4.65 -10.96
CA ASN A 122 8.03 4.40 -12.39
C ASN A 122 9.27 4.35 -13.28
N ASP A 123 10.46 4.51 -12.72
CA ASP A 123 11.70 4.40 -13.47
C ASP A 123 11.95 2.97 -13.95
N ARG A 124 12.79 2.87 -14.98
CA ARG A 124 13.09 1.63 -15.69
C ARG A 124 14.58 1.32 -15.62
N LEU A 125 14.88 0.03 -15.64
CA LEU A 125 16.23 -0.50 -15.83
C LEU A 125 16.66 -0.33 -17.31
N PRO A 126 17.96 -0.48 -17.63
CA PRO A 126 18.45 -0.30 -19.00
C PRO A 126 17.73 -1.15 -20.07
N ASN A 127 17.32 -2.37 -19.72
CA ASN A 127 16.53 -3.23 -20.61
C ASN A 127 15.04 -2.89 -20.71
N GLY A 128 14.58 -1.80 -20.09
CA GLY A 128 13.20 -1.31 -20.13
C GLY A 128 12.24 -1.94 -19.10
N ALA A 129 12.68 -2.91 -18.31
CA ALA A 129 11.89 -3.44 -17.19
C ALA A 129 11.69 -2.36 -16.09
N TYR A 130 10.59 -2.43 -15.34
CA TYR A 130 10.43 -1.55 -14.18
C TYR A 130 11.56 -1.78 -13.17
N ALA A 131 12.07 -0.70 -12.58
CA ALA A 131 13.12 -0.80 -11.58
C ALA A 131 12.61 -1.25 -10.22
N SER A 132 11.31 -1.14 -9.94
CA SER A 132 10.74 -1.39 -8.61
C SER A 132 9.53 -2.31 -8.64
N LEU A 133 9.33 -3.07 -7.55
CA LEU A 133 8.04 -3.75 -7.30
C LEU A 133 6.92 -2.74 -7.03
N MET A 134 7.27 -1.54 -6.57
CA MET A 134 6.35 -0.42 -6.36
C MET A 134 5.96 0.29 -7.67
N ASN A 135 6.13 -0.35 -8.83
CA ASN A 135 5.64 0.21 -10.08
C ASN A 135 4.10 0.13 -10.14
N PRO A 136 3.42 1.12 -10.75
CA PRO A 136 1.96 1.21 -10.71
C PRO A 136 1.23 0.34 -11.74
N ASP A 137 1.96 -0.27 -12.68
CA ASP A 137 1.37 -0.78 -13.93
C ASP A 137 1.52 -2.30 -14.11
N ASP A 138 2.53 -2.92 -13.51
CA ASP A 138 2.92 -4.31 -13.78
C ASP A 138 3.26 -5.07 -12.48
N VAL A 139 2.29 -5.86 -12.01
CA VAL A 139 2.49 -6.84 -10.92
C VAL A 139 3.09 -8.17 -11.40
N SER A 140 3.33 -8.33 -12.71
CA SER A 140 3.90 -9.53 -13.32
C SER A 140 5.44 -9.50 -13.43
N VAL A 141 6.10 -8.53 -12.79
CA VAL A 141 7.54 -8.25 -12.94
C VAL A 141 8.48 -9.43 -12.66
N TYR A 142 8.03 -10.42 -11.88
CA TYR A 142 8.70 -11.71 -11.68
C TYR A 142 7.77 -12.93 -11.84
N ALA A 143 6.67 -12.78 -12.57
CA ALA A 143 5.70 -13.85 -12.80
C ALA A 143 6.17 -14.88 -13.85
N VAL A 144 5.43 -16.00 -13.90
CA VAL A 144 5.56 -17.01 -14.96
C VAL A 144 4.88 -16.57 -16.25
N CYS A 145 5.25 -17.19 -17.36
CA CYS A 145 4.49 -17.10 -18.60
C CYS A 145 3.04 -17.58 -18.39
N ARG A 146 2.05 -16.74 -18.69
CA ARG A 146 0.64 -17.18 -18.75
C ARG A 146 0.34 -17.98 -20.01
N TYR A 147 0.95 -17.60 -21.13
CA TYR A 147 0.81 -18.26 -22.42
C TYR A 147 2.20 -18.56 -23.00
N PRO A 148 2.78 -19.72 -22.70
CA PRO A 148 4.09 -20.11 -23.24
C PRO A 148 3.93 -20.55 -24.71
N ILE A 149 3.78 -19.60 -25.63
CA ILE A 149 3.81 -19.85 -27.07
C ILE A 149 5.20 -19.45 -27.57
N GLY A 150 6.05 -20.44 -27.87
CA GLY A 150 7.45 -20.25 -28.29
C GLY A 150 8.47 -20.43 -27.15
N GLU A 151 9.67 -19.86 -27.31
CA GLU A 151 10.76 -19.89 -26.32
C GLU A 151 10.38 -19.17 -25.00
N PRO A 152 10.93 -19.54 -23.83
CA PRO A 152 10.48 -19.07 -22.51
C PRO A 152 10.94 -17.64 -22.15
N VAL A 153 10.94 -16.71 -23.11
CA VAL A 153 11.37 -15.31 -22.94
C VAL A 153 10.53 -14.56 -21.89
N CYS A 154 9.31 -15.03 -21.60
CA CYS A 154 8.41 -14.42 -20.62
C CYS A 154 8.51 -14.96 -19.19
N ASP A 155 9.32 -15.98 -18.89
CA ASP A 155 9.46 -16.47 -17.51
C ASP A 155 10.39 -15.54 -16.72
N LYS A 156 9.80 -14.70 -15.85
CA LYS A 156 10.51 -13.68 -15.09
C LYS A 156 10.81 -14.12 -13.66
N ARG A 157 10.56 -15.39 -13.27
CA ARG A 157 10.73 -15.87 -11.88
C ARG A 157 12.13 -15.61 -11.31
N SER A 158 13.17 -15.71 -12.15
CA SER A 158 14.56 -15.45 -11.77
C SER A 158 14.81 -14.00 -11.33
N ARG A 159 13.88 -13.07 -11.61
CA ARG A 159 13.97 -11.66 -11.21
C ARG A 159 13.47 -11.42 -9.78
N ARG A 160 12.74 -12.35 -9.17
CA ARG A 160 12.17 -12.22 -7.82
C ARG A 160 13.20 -11.74 -6.78
N PRO A 161 14.43 -12.31 -6.69
CA PRO A 161 15.41 -11.85 -5.71
C PRO A 161 15.74 -10.35 -5.82
N TYR A 162 15.85 -9.82 -7.04
CA TYR A 162 16.10 -8.39 -7.26
C TYR A 162 14.95 -7.52 -6.75
N TYR A 163 13.70 -7.86 -7.07
CA TYR A 163 12.56 -7.04 -6.65
C TYR A 163 12.33 -7.08 -5.14
N LEU A 164 12.68 -8.19 -4.47
CA LEU A 164 12.66 -8.24 -3.01
C LEU A 164 13.78 -7.41 -2.39
N ASP A 165 15.00 -7.49 -2.93
CA ASP A 165 16.10 -6.61 -2.51
C ASP A 165 15.71 -5.13 -2.69
N GLU A 166 15.19 -4.76 -3.86
CA GLU A 166 14.76 -3.39 -4.12
C GLU A 166 13.64 -2.92 -3.19
N LEU A 167 12.66 -3.78 -2.88
CA LEU A 167 11.54 -3.44 -2.01
C LEU A 167 11.98 -3.03 -0.61
N PHE A 168 12.98 -3.72 -0.05
CA PHE A 168 13.52 -3.44 1.28
C PHE A 168 14.76 -2.53 1.27
N ASN A 169 15.40 -2.35 0.11
CA ASN A 169 16.53 -1.48 -0.13
C ASN A 169 16.34 -0.72 -1.47
N PRO A 170 15.74 0.48 -1.47
CA PRO A 170 15.50 1.26 -2.69
C PRO A 170 16.75 1.58 -3.53
N ALA A 171 17.94 1.46 -2.92
CA ALA A 171 19.24 1.67 -3.55
C ALA A 171 19.85 0.37 -4.13
N ALA A 172 19.07 -0.72 -4.25
CA ALA A 172 19.51 -1.96 -4.86
C ALA A 172 20.14 -1.71 -6.26
N PRO A 173 21.33 -2.26 -6.54
CA PRO A 173 22.03 -2.02 -7.79
C PRO A 173 21.34 -2.69 -8.97
N THR A 174 21.56 -2.16 -10.18
CA THR A 174 21.05 -2.76 -11.41
C THR A 174 21.52 -4.22 -11.57
N PRO A 175 20.59 -5.18 -11.70
CA PRO A 175 20.91 -6.60 -11.79
C PRO A 175 21.45 -6.96 -13.16
N THR A 176 22.22 -8.04 -13.25
CA THR A 176 22.91 -8.44 -14.49
C THR A 176 21.97 -8.73 -15.65
N TRP A 177 20.78 -9.28 -15.40
CA TRP A 177 19.77 -9.55 -16.42
C TRP A 177 19.14 -8.28 -17.03
N ALA A 178 19.41 -7.12 -16.43
CA ALA A 178 18.85 -5.85 -16.85
C ALA A 178 19.87 -4.88 -17.46
N ARG A 179 21.13 -5.30 -17.59
CA ARG A 179 22.20 -4.53 -18.23
C ARG A 179 22.19 -4.69 -19.74
#